data_AF-A0A4S0NDW4-F1
#
_entry.id   AF-A0A4S0NDW4-F1
#
_cell.length_a   1.000
_cell.length_b   1.000
_cell.length_c   1.000
_cell.angle_alpha   90.00
_cell.angle_beta   90.00
_cell.angle_gamma   90.00
#
_symmetry.space_group_name_H-M   'P 1'
#
loop_
_entity.id
_entity.type
_entity.pdbx_description
1 polymer ?
#
loop_
_entity_poly.entity_id
_entity_poly.type
_entity_poly.pdbx_seq_one_letter_code
_entity_poly.pdbx_strand_id
1 'polypeptide(L)'
;MENEPLIDEALKSELSALYQAEDRHYHSLAHIEAMLALAADCRHLLHDPDAVAAAIWFHDAVYDSRAKDNEPKSAGLAEQRLSGRADAQRLARIAAMINATATHQLPSFADTKAAHDAALFLDMDLAVLGAEPDAFEAYETAVRREYDWVEEPMWRAGRAAVLKNFLARPHIYHTDEFRQRFEPQARRNLERSLAALQAG
;
A
#
# COMPACT_ATOMS: atom_id res chain seq x y z
N MET A 1 6.80 8.74 30.66
CA MET A 1 6.46 7.49 29.94
C MET A 1 7.24 7.56 28.65
N GLU A 2 8.29 6.77 28.57
CA GLU A 2 9.19 6.73 27.41
C GLU A 2 8.39 6.38 26.15
N ASN A 3 8.85 6.89 25.00
CA ASN A 3 8.30 6.69 23.64
C ASN A 3 8.21 5.21 23.29
N GLU A 4 7.20 4.51 23.80
CA GLU A 4 6.89 3.17 23.32
C GLU A 4 6.34 3.29 21.89
N PRO A 5 6.88 2.55 20.91
CA PRO A 5 6.40 2.61 19.54
C PRO A 5 4.93 2.20 19.49
N LEU A 6 4.14 2.81 18.59
CA LEU A 6 2.74 2.43 18.39
C LEU A 6 2.58 0.93 18.11
N ILE A 7 3.56 0.38 17.39
CA ILE A 7 3.66 -1.02 17.00
C ILE A 7 4.78 -1.68 17.82
N ASP A 8 4.40 -2.22 18.98
CA ASP A 8 5.28 -3.03 19.83
C ASP A 8 5.50 -4.45 19.26
N GLU A 9 6.42 -5.21 19.85
CA GLU A 9 6.76 -6.56 19.36
C GLU A 9 5.58 -7.55 19.43
N ALA A 10 4.69 -7.40 20.41
CA ALA A 10 3.51 -8.26 20.53
C ALA A 10 2.54 -8.00 19.37
N LEU A 11 2.25 -6.72 19.10
CA LEU A 11 1.37 -6.31 18.01
C LEU A 11 1.98 -6.65 16.64
N LYS A 12 3.31 -6.51 16.46
CA LYS A 12 4.00 -7.00 15.25
C LYS A 12 3.78 -8.49 15.03
N SER A 13 3.95 -9.31 16.08
CA SER A 13 3.76 -10.75 15.98
C SER A 13 2.33 -11.12 15.60
N GLU A 14 1.35 -10.43 16.20
CA GLU A 14 -0.06 -10.66 15.89
C GLU A 14 -0.41 -10.25 14.45
N LEU A 15 0.03 -9.07 14.01
CA LEU A 15 -0.22 -8.60 12.66
C LEU A 15 0.48 -9.46 11.62
N SER A 16 1.73 -9.87 11.88
CA SER A 16 2.48 -10.76 10.99
C SER A 16 1.72 -12.06 10.70
N ALA A 17 1.00 -12.60 11.67
CA ALA A 17 0.17 -13.79 11.48
C ALA A 17 -0.99 -13.57 10.50
N LEU A 18 -1.56 -12.36 10.44
CA LEU A 18 -2.64 -12.02 9.49
C LEU A 18 -2.17 -12.04 8.04
N TYR A 19 -0.88 -11.80 7.81
CA TYR A 19 -0.25 -11.75 6.49
C TYR A 19 0.28 -13.11 6.00
N GLN A 20 0.08 -14.19 6.77
CA GLN A 20 0.56 -15.54 6.46
C GLN A 20 -0.53 -16.47 5.88
N ALA A 21 -1.74 -15.96 5.61
CA ALA A 21 -2.81 -16.75 5.03
C ALA A 21 -2.45 -17.25 3.61
N GLU A 22 -2.82 -18.49 3.29
CA GLU A 22 -2.38 -19.20 2.07
C GLU A 22 -2.87 -18.54 0.77
N ASP A 23 -3.97 -17.79 0.83
CA ASP A 23 -4.59 -17.06 -0.28
C ASP A 23 -3.98 -15.66 -0.51
N ARG A 24 -3.02 -15.25 0.33
CA ARG A 24 -2.31 -13.96 0.21
C ARG A 24 -0.98 -14.17 -0.50
N HIS A 25 -0.96 -13.87 -1.79
CA HIS A 25 0.24 -14.06 -2.63
C HIS A 25 1.06 -12.79 -2.81
N TYR A 26 0.41 -11.65 -3.01
CA TYR A 26 1.05 -10.34 -3.09
C TYR A 26 0.91 -9.59 -1.76
N HIS A 27 -0.32 -9.49 -1.24
CA HIS A 27 -0.63 -8.75 -0.01
C HIS A 27 -0.22 -9.58 1.22
N SER A 28 1.08 -9.92 1.31
CA SER A 28 1.70 -10.81 2.29
C SER A 28 2.69 -10.05 3.16
N LEU A 29 3.34 -10.73 4.11
CA LEU A 29 4.31 -10.10 5.01
C LEU A 29 5.48 -9.49 4.23
N ALA A 30 5.86 -10.07 3.09
CA ALA A 30 6.93 -9.55 2.24
C ALA A 30 6.62 -8.15 1.69
N HIS A 31 5.34 -7.85 1.39
CA HIS A 31 4.90 -6.51 0.99
C HIS A 31 5.09 -5.50 2.14
N ILE A 32 4.65 -5.88 3.34
CA ILE A 32 4.80 -5.06 4.55
C ILE A 32 6.29 -4.79 4.85
N GLU A 33 7.15 -5.80 4.77
CA GLU A 33 8.59 -5.66 4.96
C GLU A 33 9.22 -4.74 3.92
N ALA A 34 8.81 -4.82 2.65
CA ALA A 34 9.28 -3.94 1.59
C ALA A 34 8.89 -2.48 1.85
N MET A 35 7.65 -2.22 2.28
CA MET A 35 7.20 -0.87 2.67
C MET A 35 7.96 -0.35 3.89
N LEU A 36 8.18 -1.17 4.92
CA LEU A 36 8.95 -0.79 6.10
C LEU A 36 10.41 -0.47 5.78
N ALA A 37 11.02 -1.20 4.84
CA ALA A 37 12.37 -0.89 4.36
C ALA A 37 12.42 0.48 3.66
N LEU A 38 11.45 0.80 2.80
CA LEU A 38 11.34 2.12 2.19
C LEU A 38 11.07 3.23 3.22
N ALA A 39 10.24 2.96 4.24
CA ALA A 39 9.99 3.90 5.34
C ALA A 39 11.27 4.16 6.15
N ALA A 40 12.12 3.16 6.33
CA ALA A 40 13.42 3.32 6.98
C ALA A 40 14.38 4.17 6.12
N ASP A 41 14.46 3.92 4.81
CA ASP A 41 15.25 4.72 3.87
C ASP A 41 14.80 6.20 3.86
N CYS A 42 13.50 6.42 3.87
CA CYS A 42 12.86 7.74 3.82
C CYS A 42 12.61 8.34 5.22
N ARG A 43 13.14 7.75 6.30
CA ARG A 43 12.82 8.17 7.68
C ARG A 43 13.08 9.65 7.95
N HIS A 44 14.08 10.22 7.29
CA HIS A 44 14.45 11.63 7.42
C HIS A 44 13.46 12.60 6.75
N LEU A 45 12.57 12.09 5.90
CA LEU A 45 11.52 12.85 5.21
C LEU A 45 10.17 12.75 5.95
N LEU A 46 10.02 11.78 6.85
CA LEU A 46 8.80 11.54 7.61
C LEU A 46 8.70 12.46 8.83
N HIS A 47 7.54 13.09 9.01
CA HIS A 47 7.27 13.93 10.19
C HIS A 47 6.75 13.11 11.37
N ASP A 48 5.95 12.08 11.09
CA ASP A 48 5.45 11.11 12.05
C ASP A 48 5.77 9.66 11.61
N PRO A 49 7.02 9.19 11.81
CA PRO A 49 7.44 7.87 11.38
C PRO A 49 6.64 6.72 12.01
N ASP A 50 6.21 6.82 13.28
CA ASP A 50 5.46 5.71 13.88
C ASP A 50 4.00 5.66 13.39
N ALA A 51 3.38 6.80 13.04
CA ALA A 51 2.06 6.77 12.41
C ALA A 51 2.13 6.14 11.01
N VAL A 52 3.16 6.45 10.22
CA VAL A 52 3.37 5.80 8.93
C VAL A 52 3.67 4.31 9.10
N ALA A 53 4.55 3.94 10.03
CA ALA A 53 4.80 2.52 10.33
C ALA A 53 3.51 1.79 10.77
N ALA A 54 2.66 2.42 11.57
CA ALA A 54 1.36 1.86 11.93
C ALA A 54 0.45 1.69 10.72
N ALA A 55 0.34 2.70 9.84
CA ALA A 55 -0.44 2.57 8.62
C ALA A 55 0.07 1.44 7.72
N ILE A 56 1.39 1.29 7.56
CA ILE A 56 2.01 0.17 6.83
C ILE A 56 1.55 -1.17 7.41
N TRP A 57 1.70 -1.36 8.72
CA TRP A 57 1.33 -2.61 9.39
C TRP A 57 -0.17 -2.94 9.30
N PHE A 58 -1.04 -1.93 9.20
CA PHE A 58 -2.48 -2.14 9.25
C PHE A 58 -3.20 -2.09 7.90
N HIS A 59 -2.65 -1.47 6.85
CA HIS A 59 -3.45 -1.13 5.66
C HIS A 59 -4.15 -2.33 5.00
N ASP A 60 -3.47 -3.46 4.97
CA ASP A 60 -3.99 -4.75 4.48
C ASP A 60 -4.17 -5.78 5.60
N ALA A 61 -4.25 -5.37 6.86
CA ALA A 61 -4.38 -6.34 7.96
C ALA A 61 -5.66 -7.18 7.83
N VAL A 62 -6.73 -6.59 7.27
CA VAL A 62 -7.91 -7.29 6.77
C VAL A 62 -7.86 -7.33 5.26
N TYR A 63 -7.88 -8.53 4.68
CA TYR A 63 -7.80 -8.71 3.24
C TYR A 63 -8.62 -9.91 2.76
N ASP A 64 -9.56 -9.66 1.86
CA ASP A 64 -10.28 -10.64 1.05
C ASP A 64 -10.43 -10.05 -0.36
N SER A 65 -9.87 -10.70 -1.38
CA SER A 65 -9.88 -10.18 -2.76
C SER A 65 -11.29 -10.06 -3.36
N ARG A 66 -12.30 -10.69 -2.74
CA ARG A 66 -13.72 -10.61 -3.12
C ARG A 66 -14.47 -9.47 -2.41
N ALA A 67 -13.90 -8.94 -1.33
CA ALA A 67 -14.51 -7.88 -0.54
C ALA A 67 -14.22 -6.50 -1.11
N LYS A 68 -15.03 -5.51 -0.72
CA LYS A 68 -14.88 -4.10 -1.11
C LYS A 68 -14.66 -3.17 0.09
N ASP A 69 -14.53 -3.76 1.27
CA ASP A 69 -14.48 -3.07 2.55
C ASP A 69 -13.23 -3.47 3.36
N ASN A 70 -12.18 -3.95 2.68
CA ASN A 70 -10.91 -4.31 3.30
C ASN A 70 -10.28 -3.11 4.00
N GLU A 71 -10.10 -2.00 3.29
CA GLU A 71 -9.46 -0.78 3.80
C GLU A 71 -10.22 -0.18 5.00
N PRO A 72 -11.55 0.02 4.96
CA PRO A 72 -12.26 0.52 6.14
C PRO A 72 -12.24 -0.47 7.31
N LYS A 73 -12.22 -1.79 7.07
CA LYS A 73 -12.05 -2.79 8.15
C LYS A 73 -10.65 -2.75 8.75
N SER A 74 -9.62 -2.66 7.92
CA SER A 74 -8.22 -2.47 8.31
C SER A 74 -8.03 -1.18 9.11
N ALA A 75 -8.64 -0.07 8.67
CA ALA A 75 -8.63 1.20 9.39
C ALA A 75 -9.33 1.09 10.76
N GLY A 76 -10.51 0.45 10.82
CA GLY A 76 -11.21 0.23 12.09
C GLY A 76 -10.44 -0.68 13.04
N LEU A 77 -9.74 -1.69 12.52
CA LEU A 77 -8.83 -2.53 13.31
C LEU A 77 -7.68 -1.69 13.88
N ALA A 78 -7.08 -0.80 13.08
CA ALA A 78 -6.02 0.09 13.55
C ALA A 78 -6.52 1.01 14.69
N GLU A 79 -7.68 1.64 14.52
CA GLU A 79 -8.30 2.49 15.56
C GLU A 79 -8.56 1.73 16.85
N GLN A 80 -9.07 0.49 16.76
CA GLN A 80 -9.31 -0.36 17.91
C GLN A 80 -8.00 -0.74 18.63
N ARG A 81 -6.99 -1.19 17.88
CA ARG A 81 -5.73 -1.71 18.44
C ARG A 81 -4.81 -0.62 18.97
N LEU A 82 -4.90 0.58 18.43
CA LEU A 82 -4.09 1.74 18.82
C LEU A 82 -4.82 2.69 19.79
N SER A 83 -6.05 2.36 20.18
CA SER A 83 -6.79 3.11 21.20
C SER A 83 -6.01 3.15 22.51
N GLY A 84 -5.85 4.36 23.07
CA GLY A 84 -5.04 4.60 24.27
C GLY A 84 -3.52 4.59 24.06
N ARG A 85 -3.03 4.25 22.85
CA ARG A 85 -1.61 4.35 22.45
C ARG A 85 -1.29 5.59 21.63
N ALA A 86 -2.30 6.13 20.95
CA ALA A 86 -2.22 7.36 20.17
C ALA A 86 -3.39 8.29 20.51
N ASP A 87 -3.19 9.61 20.34
CA ASP A 87 -4.29 10.56 20.43
C ASP A 87 -5.25 10.45 19.23
N ALA A 88 -6.44 11.04 19.36
CA ALA A 88 -7.48 10.97 18.35
C ALA A 88 -7.06 11.57 16.99
N GLN A 89 -6.17 12.57 16.99
CA GLN A 89 -5.71 13.20 15.76
C GLN A 89 -4.76 12.28 15.00
N ARG A 90 -3.82 11.63 15.69
CA ARG A 90 -2.89 10.66 15.12
C ARG A 90 -3.63 9.40 14.64
N LEU A 91 -4.61 8.91 15.39
CA LEU A 91 -5.47 7.78 14.97
C LEU A 91 -6.24 8.11 13.68
N ALA A 92 -6.87 9.28 13.61
CA ALA A 92 -7.60 9.70 12.41
C ALA A 92 -6.68 9.82 11.18
N ARG A 93 -5.42 10.23 11.36
CA ARG A 93 -4.42 10.27 10.29
C ARG A 93 -4.05 8.86 9.80
N ILE A 94 -3.82 7.92 10.72
CA ILE A 94 -3.52 6.52 10.40
C ILE A 94 -4.68 5.90 9.63
N ALA A 95 -5.91 6.03 10.14
CA ALA A 95 -7.10 5.53 9.48
C ALA A 95 -7.31 6.15 8.09
N ALA A 96 -7.07 7.45 7.93
CA ALA A 96 -7.18 8.12 6.65
C ALA A 96 -6.12 7.66 5.63
N MET A 97 -4.87 7.41 6.07
CA MET A 97 -3.84 6.82 5.21
C MET A 97 -4.25 5.42 4.74
N ILE A 98 -4.70 4.55 5.65
CA ILE A 98 -5.16 3.20 5.32
C ILE A 98 -6.32 3.25 4.30
N ASN A 99 -7.36 4.05 4.56
CA ASN A 99 -8.50 4.18 3.65
C ASN A 99 -8.10 4.73 2.27
N ALA A 100 -7.06 5.56 2.19
CA ALA A 100 -6.61 6.13 0.93
C ALA A 100 -6.00 5.10 -0.04
N THR A 101 -5.54 3.94 0.46
CA THR A 101 -5.02 2.84 -0.38
C THR A 101 -6.07 2.27 -1.35
N ALA A 102 -7.36 2.37 -1.04
CA ALA A 102 -8.44 1.93 -1.94
C ALA A 102 -8.44 2.65 -3.30
N THR A 103 -7.90 3.88 -3.36
CA THR A 103 -7.89 4.70 -4.60
C THR A 103 -6.51 5.27 -4.95
N HIS A 104 -5.56 5.16 -4.02
CA HIS A 104 -4.26 5.81 -4.04
C HIS A 104 -4.34 7.32 -4.33
N GLN A 105 -5.40 7.97 -3.83
CA GLN A 105 -5.57 9.42 -3.85
C GLN A 105 -5.21 10.00 -2.49
N LEU A 106 -4.59 11.18 -2.47
CA LEU A 106 -4.22 11.82 -1.23
C LEU A 106 -5.46 12.15 -0.39
N PRO A 107 -5.50 11.74 0.90
CA PRO A 107 -6.52 12.21 1.82
C PRO A 107 -6.37 13.72 2.05
N SER A 108 -7.49 14.40 2.28
CA SER A 108 -7.48 15.84 2.57
C SER A 108 -7.05 16.09 4.01
N PHE A 109 -5.85 16.63 4.20
CA PHE A 109 -5.35 17.08 5.49
C PHE A 109 -5.11 18.59 5.48
N ALA A 110 -5.55 19.27 6.54
CA ALA A 110 -5.22 20.68 6.77
C ALA A 110 -3.74 20.88 7.15
N ASP A 111 -3.13 19.85 7.76
CA ASP A 111 -1.71 19.83 8.10
C ASP A 111 -0.90 19.32 6.92
N THR A 112 -0.05 20.18 6.35
CA THR A 112 0.78 19.85 5.19
C THR A 112 1.81 18.76 5.49
N LYS A 113 2.23 18.62 6.76
CA LYS A 113 3.14 17.54 7.19
C LYS A 113 2.43 16.18 7.14
N ALA A 114 1.19 16.13 7.61
CA ALA A 114 0.37 14.92 7.54
C ALA A 114 0.05 14.55 6.08
N ALA A 115 -0.20 15.54 5.21
CA ALA A 115 -0.36 15.31 3.77
C ALA A 115 0.90 14.73 3.13
N HIS A 116 2.08 15.23 3.51
CA HIS A 116 3.36 14.72 3.02
C HIS A 116 3.64 13.28 3.48
N ASP A 117 3.41 12.97 4.75
CA ASP A 117 3.59 11.60 5.26
C ASP A 117 2.64 10.60 4.59
N ALA A 118 1.39 11.01 4.31
CA ALA A 118 0.45 10.20 3.54
C ALA A 118 0.88 10.02 2.08
N ALA A 119 1.48 11.03 1.47
CA ALA A 119 2.05 10.94 0.12
C ALA A 119 3.17 9.89 0.06
N LEU A 120 4.11 9.95 1.01
CA LEU A 120 5.18 8.96 1.12
C LEU A 120 4.63 7.55 1.37
N PHE A 121 3.66 7.41 2.27
CA PHE A 121 3.02 6.12 2.55
C PHE A 121 2.38 5.50 1.30
N LEU A 122 1.57 6.27 0.55
CA LEU A 122 0.94 5.78 -0.69
C LEU A 122 1.97 5.47 -1.77
N ASP A 123 3.06 6.24 -1.84
CA ASP A 123 4.15 5.98 -2.78
C ASP A 123 4.93 4.70 -2.44
N MET A 124 5.11 4.39 -1.15
CA MET A 124 5.71 3.14 -0.68
C MET A 124 4.85 1.94 -1.08
N ASP A 125 3.52 2.06 -0.97
CA ASP A 125 2.58 0.99 -1.36
C ASP A 125 2.64 0.72 -2.89
N LEU A 126 2.79 1.79 -3.68
CA LEU A 126 2.91 1.70 -5.14
C LEU A 126 4.34 1.45 -5.64
N ALA A 127 5.34 1.34 -4.78
CA ALA A 127 6.74 1.26 -5.18
C ALA A 127 7.04 0.04 -6.06
N VAL A 128 6.30 -1.06 -5.87
CA VAL A 128 6.43 -2.29 -6.68
C VAL A 128 6.23 -2.03 -8.17
N LEU A 129 5.41 -1.02 -8.54
CA LEU A 129 5.16 -0.71 -9.96
C LEU A 129 6.47 -0.32 -10.66
N GLY A 130 7.34 0.41 -9.98
CA GLY A 130 8.65 0.83 -10.47
C GLY A 130 9.80 -0.12 -10.14
N ALA A 131 9.52 -1.33 -9.67
CA ALA A 131 10.54 -2.34 -9.42
C ALA A 131 11.22 -2.83 -10.73
N GLU A 132 12.33 -3.53 -10.58
CA GLU A 132 12.98 -4.23 -11.69
C GLU A 132 12.00 -5.18 -12.41
N PRO A 133 12.13 -5.38 -13.74
CA PRO A 133 11.15 -6.11 -14.55
C PRO A 133 10.72 -7.47 -13.97
N ASP A 134 11.67 -8.26 -13.48
CA ASP A 134 11.41 -9.60 -12.93
C ASP A 134 10.61 -9.53 -11.63
N ALA A 135 10.88 -8.55 -10.76
CA ALA A 135 10.13 -8.34 -9.52
C ALA A 135 8.71 -7.86 -9.82
N PHE A 136 8.54 -6.99 -10.82
CA PHE A 136 7.23 -6.55 -11.27
C PHE A 136 6.41 -7.70 -11.90
N GLU A 137 7.05 -8.61 -12.63
CA GLU A 137 6.38 -9.81 -13.18
C GLU A 137 5.94 -10.78 -12.08
N ALA A 138 6.78 -10.97 -11.05
CA ALA A 138 6.42 -11.74 -9.86
C ALA A 138 5.21 -11.12 -9.14
N TYR A 139 5.17 -9.78 -9.03
CA TYR A 139 4.02 -9.02 -8.54
C TYR A 139 2.75 -9.29 -9.36
N GLU A 140 2.77 -9.10 -10.68
CA GLU A 140 1.60 -9.36 -11.54
C GLU A 140 1.11 -10.81 -11.41
N THR A 141 2.04 -11.77 -11.34
CA THR A 141 1.72 -13.19 -11.15
C THR A 141 1.06 -13.45 -9.80
N ALA A 142 1.58 -12.85 -8.73
CA ALA A 142 1.03 -12.98 -7.38
C ALA A 142 -0.38 -12.39 -7.30
N VAL A 143 -0.59 -11.19 -7.82
CA VAL A 143 -1.92 -10.57 -7.89
C VAL A 143 -2.87 -11.43 -8.74
N ARG A 144 -2.44 -11.98 -9.89
CA ARG A 144 -3.32 -12.88 -10.69
C ARG A 144 -3.84 -14.05 -9.86
N ARG A 145 -3.01 -14.62 -8.99
CA ARG A 145 -3.39 -15.76 -8.13
C ARG A 145 -4.41 -15.36 -7.06
N GLU A 146 -4.30 -14.17 -6.48
CA GLU A 146 -5.29 -13.68 -5.49
C GLU A 146 -6.69 -13.48 -6.10
N TYR A 147 -6.74 -13.27 -7.42
CA TYR A 147 -7.98 -13.12 -8.20
C TYR A 147 -8.27 -14.35 -9.09
N ASP A 148 -7.75 -15.53 -8.75
CA ASP A 148 -7.97 -16.78 -9.51
C ASP A 148 -9.46 -17.10 -9.74
N TRP A 149 -10.32 -16.67 -8.81
CA TRP A 149 -11.77 -16.80 -8.86
C TRP A 149 -12.44 -15.91 -9.91
N VAL A 150 -11.73 -14.93 -10.48
CA VAL A 150 -12.22 -14.09 -11.58
C VAL A 150 -11.90 -14.76 -12.91
N GLU A 151 -12.94 -14.96 -13.72
CA GLU A 151 -12.80 -15.50 -15.08
C GLU A 151 -11.83 -14.66 -15.93
N GLU A 152 -11.01 -15.35 -16.73
CA GLU A 152 -9.89 -14.73 -17.44
C GLU A 152 -10.28 -13.48 -18.28
N PRO A 153 -11.37 -13.47 -19.06
CA PRO A 153 -11.76 -12.26 -19.81
C PRO A 153 -12.10 -11.07 -18.90
N MET A 154 -12.75 -11.33 -17.76
CA MET A 154 -13.10 -10.30 -16.77
C MET A 154 -11.87 -9.80 -16.03
N TRP A 155 -10.96 -10.70 -15.66
CA TRP A 155 -9.68 -10.37 -15.04
C TRP A 155 -8.87 -9.45 -15.95
N ARG A 156 -8.68 -9.84 -17.22
CA ARG A 156 -7.90 -9.06 -18.20
C ARG A 156 -8.47 -7.65 -18.38
N ALA A 157 -9.79 -7.54 -18.53
CA ALA A 157 -10.47 -6.25 -18.65
C ALA A 157 -10.31 -5.37 -17.40
N GLY A 158 -10.50 -5.95 -16.21
CA GLY A 158 -10.37 -5.25 -14.93
C GLY A 158 -8.95 -4.80 -14.65
N ARG A 159 -7.97 -5.69 -14.81
CA ARG A 159 -6.54 -5.36 -14.63
C ARG A 159 -6.12 -4.30 -15.63
N ALA A 160 -6.48 -4.42 -16.91
CA ALA A 160 -6.16 -3.40 -17.92
C ALA A 160 -6.76 -2.03 -17.58
N ALA A 161 -7.97 -1.98 -17.00
CA ALA A 161 -8.55 -0.72 -16.52
C ALA A 161 -7.75 -0.10 -15.37
N VAL A 162 -7.29 -0.91 -14.40
CA VAL A 162 -6.41 -0.43 -13.31
C VAL A 162 -5.11 0.17 -13.87
N LEU A 163 -4.42 -0.55 -14.76
CA LEU A 163 -3.16 -0.08 -15.36
C LEU A 163 -3.36 1.21 -16.17
N LYS A 164 -4.44 1.29 -16.96
CA LYS A 164 -4.80 2.51 -17.72
C LYS A 164 -5.06 3.69 -16.79
N ASN A 165 -5.75 3.46 -15.67
CA ASN A 165 -6.01 4.51 -14.69
C ASN A 165 -4.73 5.09 -14.09
N PHE A 166 -3.72 4.25 -13.80
CA PHE A 166 -2.41 4.74 -13.35
C PHE A 166 -1.65 5.46 -14.46
N LEU A 167 -1.62 4.92 -15.68
CA LEU A 167 -0.94 5.54 -16.83
C LEU A 167 -1.52 6.90 -17.22
N ALA A 168 -2.83 7.10 -17.01
CA ALA A 168 -3.52 8.36 -17.26
C ALA A 168 -3.18 9.46 -16.24
N ARG A 169 -2.58 9.13 -15.09
CA ARG A 169 -2.16 10.14 -14.12
C ARG A 169 -0.96 10.93 -14.66
N PRO A 170 -0.89 12.26 -14.43
CA PRO A 170 0.31 13.03 -14.73
C PRO A 170 1.55 12.47 -14.05
N HIS A 171 1.38 12.02 -12.80
CA HIS A 171 2.39 11.29 -12.02
C HIS A 171 1.75 10.08 -11.35
N ILE A 172 2.46 8.96 -11.36
CA ILE A 172 2.02 7.75 -10.65
C ILE A 172 2.24 7.94 -9.15
N TYR A 173 3.39 8.53 -8.81
CA TYR A 173 3.82 8.82 -7.44
C TYR A 173 3.53 10.28 -7.08
N HIS A 174 3.24 10.52 -5.80
CA HIS A 174 2.89 11.84 -5.26
C HIS A 174 4.11 12.69 -4.95
N THR A 175 5.20 12.09 -4.47
CA THR A 175 6.43 12.78 -4.05
C THR A 175 7.48 12.83 -5.15
N ASP A 176 8.30 13.87 -5.17
CA ASP A 176 9.34 14.03 -6.19
C ASP A 176 10.43 12.96 -6.06
N GLU A 177 10.71 12.52 -4.83
CA GLU A 177 11.64 11.46 -4.50
C GLU A 177 11.24 10.13 -5.18
N PHE A 178 9.98 9.72 -5.06
CA PHE A 178 9.49 8.49 -5.67
C PHE A 178 9.27 8.64 -7.18
N ARG A 179 8.86 9.83 -7.66
CA ARG A 179 8.79 10.11 -9.10
C ARG A 179 10.14 9.90 -9.78
N GLN A 180 11.21 10.47 -9.22
CA GLN A 180 12.55 10.35 -9.78
C GLN A 180 13.08 8.91 -9.70
N ARG A 181 12.81 8.23 -8.57
CA ARG A 181 13.34 6.88 -8.32
C ARG A 181 12.61 5.79 -9.10
N PHE A 182 11.28 5.86 -9.22
CA PHE A 182 10.45 4.74 -9.66
C PHE A 182 9.62 5.01 -10.92
N GLU A 183 9.22 6.25 -11.19
CA GLU A 183 8.23 6.52 -12.25
C GLU A 183 8.66 6.10 -13.66
N PRO A 184 9.91 6.33 -14.11
CA PRO A 184 10.34 5.90 -15.44
C PRO A 184 10.21 4.39 -15.64
N GLN A 185 10.58 3.60 -14.62
CA GLN A 185 10.46 2.14 -14.66
C GLN A 185 9.01 1.69 -14.51
N ALA A 186 8.22 2.37 -13.65
CA ALA A 186 6.81 2.08 -13.45
C ALA A 186 6.02 2.21 -14.75
N ARG A 187 6.20 3.30 -15.49
CA ARG A 187 5.52 3.48 -16.78
C ARG A 187 5.86 2.37 -17.78
N ARG A 188 7.13 1.98 -17.90
CA ARG A 188 7.55 0.86 -18.77
C ARG A 188 6.92 -0.47 -18.37
N ASN A 189 6.89 -0.76 -17.07
CA ASN A 189 6.29 -1.98 -16.53
C ASN A 189 4.78 -2.02 -16.80
N LEU A 190 4.06 -0.94 -16.49
CA LEU A 190 2.62 -0.83 -16.71
C LEU A 190 2.25 -0.90 -18.21
N GLU A 191 2.99 -0.23 -19.09
CA GLU A 191 2.77 -0.28 -20.54
C GLU A 191 2.99 -1.68 -21.10
N ARG A 192 4.06 -2.37 -20.66
CA ARG A 192 4.35 -3.76 -21.05
C ARG A 192 3.24 -4.70 -20.60
N SER A 193 2.82 -4.60 -19.34
CA SER A 193 1.73 -5.42 -18.78
C SER A 193 0.41 -5.16 -19.52
N LEU A 194 0.09 -3.89 -19.78
CA LEU A 194 -1.10 -3.52 -20.51
C LEU A 194 -1.11 -4.09 -21.94
N ALA A 195 0.00 -4.02 -22.66
CA ALA A 195 0.12 -4.60 -24.00
C ALA A 195 -0.10 -6.12 -23.98
N ALA A 196 0.47 -6.83 -23.00
CA ALA A 196 0.28 -8.28 -22.85
C ALA A 196 -1.19 -8.66 -22.55
N LEU A 197 -1.90 -7.84 -21.77
CA LEU A 197 -3.33 -8.01 -21.48
C LEU A 197 -4.25 -7.71 -22.67
N GLN A 198 -3.77 -6.99 -23.68
CA GLN A 198 -4.55 -6.67 -24.89
C GLN A 198 -4.25 -7.60 -26.08
N ALA A 199 -3.08 -8.24 -26.09
CA ALA A 199 -2.64 -9.10 -27.19
C ALA A 199 -3.21 -10.53 -27.16
N GLY A 200 -3.75 -10.96 -26.02
CA GLY A 200 -4.44 -12.24 -25.83
C GLY A 200 -5.91 -12.08 -25.51
#